data_AF-A5ZVG2-F1
#
_entry.id   AF-A5ZVG2-F1
#
_cell.length_a   1.000
_cell.length_b   1.000
_cell.length_c   1.000
_cell.angle_alpha   90.00
_cell.angle_beta   90.00
_cell.angle_gamma   90.00
#
_symmetry.space_group_name_H-M   'P 1'
#
loop_
_entity.id
_entity.type
_entity.pdbx_description
1 polymer ?
#
loop_
_entity_poly.entity_id
_entity_poly.type
_entity_poly.pdbx_seq_one_letter_code
_entity_poly.pdbx_strand_id
1 'polypeptide(L)'
;MKHTPVPEDVTYVPSVEEMEALPVAKELQNKGYGGLPIEIGYCNGHNKKLNGLEYHRSSEINVAVTDLVLLIGHQQDVEKDFTYDTSKVEAFLVPAGTAIEVYATTLHYAPCHVNESGFQCVVVLPKGTNTELTFEKAAEGEDKLLTAKNKWLIGHEEAAIEGAFNGLKGENVGID
;
A
#
# COMPACT_ATOMS: atom_id res chain seq x y z
N MET A 1 4.66 -5.49 16.68
CA MET A 1 3.36 -4.81 16.54
C MET A 1 2.88 -4.10 17.80
N LYS A 2 2.67 -4.76 18.96
CA LYS A 2 2.09 -4.07 20.15
C LYS A 2 2.80 -2.80 20.64
N HIS A 3 4.08 -2.62 20.31
CA HIS A 3 4.89 -1.46 20.69
C HIS A 3 5.18 -0.49 19.53
N THR A 4 4.70 -0.77 18.32
CA THR A 4 4.88 0.13 17.17
C THR A 4 3.90 1.29 17.29
N PRO A 5 4.30 2.53 16.96
CA PRO A 5 3.45 3.70 17.10
C PRO A 5 2.23 3.63 16.18
N VAL A 6 1.15 4.30 16.58
CA VAL A 6 -0.03 4.61 15.76
C VAL A 6 -0.18 6.13 15.77
N PRO A 7 0.43 6.84 14.82
CA PRO A 7 0.36 8.30 14.76
C PRO A 7 -1.03 8.76 14.29
N GLU A 8 -1.34 10.05 14.46
CA GLU A 8 -2.53 10.68 13.87
C GLU A 8 -2.51 10.55 12.35
N ASP A 9 -1.35 10.81 11.73
CA ASP A 9 -1.13 10.53 10.30
C ASP A 9 -0.65 9.09 10.08
N VAL A 10 -0.57 8.69 8.81
CA VAL A 10 -0.03 7.38 8.42
C VAL A 10 1.50 7.39 8.48
N THR A 11 2.07 6.34 9.06
CA THR A 11 3.50 6.04 9.01
C THR A 11 3.75 4.69 8.35
N TYR A 12 4.81 4.62 7.54
CA TYR A 12 5.26 3.40 6.89
C TYR A 12 6.74 3.16 7.22
N VAL A 13 7.04 1.96 7.69
CA VAL A 13 8.41 1.49 7.96
C VAL A 13 8.64 0.21 7.16
N PRO A 14 9.48 0.21 6.10
CA PRO A 14 9.59 -0.90 5.16
C PRO A 14 10.23 -2.17 5.74
N SER A 15 11.18 -2.01 6.66
CA SER A 15 11.99 -3.11 7.18
C SER A 15 12.23 -2.92 8.68
N VAL A 16 11.84 -3.92 9.46
CA VAL A 16 11.98 -3.96 10.91
C VAL A 16 12.75 -5.23 11.26
N GLU A 17 13.98 -5.06 11.74
CA GLU A 17 14.92 -6.15 12.02
C GLU A 17 14.31 -7.21 12.95
N GLU A 18 13.58 -6.79 13.98
CA GLU A 18 12.96 -7.70 14.94
C GLU A 18 11.84 -8.54 14.33
N MET A 19 11.16 -8.05 13.28
CA MET A 19 10.14 -8.81 12.56
C MET A 19 10.77 -9.77 11.56
N GLU A 20 11.82 -9.33 10.86
CA GLU A 20 12.56 -10.15 9.89
C GLU A 20 13.35 -11.28 10.56
N ALA A 21 13.73 -11.12 11.84
CA ALA A 21 14.38 -12.15 12.64
C ALA A 21 13.44 -13.27 13.08
N LEU A 22 12.11 -13.10 12.95
CA LEU A 22 11.14 -14.13 13.36
C LEU A 22 11.21 -15.35 12.42
N PRO A 23 11.04 -16.58 12.94
CA PRO A 23 11.03 -17.78 12.10
C PRO A 23 10.00 -17.74 10.95
N VAL A 24 8.86 -17.10 11.18
CA VAL A 24 7.79 -16.94 10.17
C VAL A 24 8.24 -16.11 8.97
N ALA A 25 9.22 -15.21 9.12
CA ALA A 25 9.78 -14.45 8.01
C ALA A 25 10.35 -15.39 6.93
N LYS A 26 11.02 -16.48 7.35
CA LYS A 26 11.57 -17.46 6.42
C LYS A 26 10.48 -18.25 5.71
N GLU A 27 9.36 -18.52 6.39
CA GLU A 27 8.22 -19.18 5.79
C GLU A 27 7.55 -18.30 4.73
N LEU A 28 7.32 -17.02 5.05
CA LEU A 28 6.77 -16.04 4.11
C LEU A 28 7.69 -15.86 2.90
N GLN A 29 8.99 -15.76 3.12
CA GLN A 29 10.00 -15.69 2.05
C GLN A 29 9.89 -16.90 1.11
N ASN A 30 9.92 -18.12 1.67
CA ASN A 30 9.96 -19.35 0.87
C ASN A 30 8.64 -19.66 0.18
N LYS A 31 7.51 -19.49 0.89
CA LYS A 31 6.18 -19.89 0.41
C LYS A 31 5.48 -18.77 -0.36
N GLY A 32 5.60 -17.52 0.08
CA GLY A 32 4.98 -16.36 -0.55
C GLY A 32 5.77 -15.79 -1.71
N TYR A 33 7.11 -15.81 -1.62
CA TYR A 33 8.00 -15.17 -2.61
C TYR A 33 8.97 -16.14 -3.29
N GLY A 34 8.75 -17.46 -3.18
CA GLY A 34 9.57 -18.47 -3.84
C GLY A 34 11.05 -18.45 -3.43
N GLY A 35 11.35 -17.93 -2.24
CA GLY A 35 12.71 -17.81 -1.72
C GLY A 35 13.42 -16.50 -2.10
N LEU A 36 12.81 -15.61 -2.88
CA LEU A 36 13.36 -14.28 -3.13
C LEU A 36 13.49 -13.48 -1.81
N PRO A 37 14.52 -12.62 -1.65
CA PRO A 37 14.64 -11.78 -0.47
C PRO A 37 13.42 -10.87 -0.28
N ILE A 38 12.93 -10.81 0.96
CA ILE A 38 11.81 -9.96 1.37
C ILE A 38 12.26 -8.91 2.39
N GLU A 39 11.44 -7.89 2.57
CA GLU A 39 11.42 -6.98 3.73
C GLU A 39 10.12 -7.17 4.50
N ILE A 40 10.17 -7.04 5.82
CA ILE A 40 8.99 -7.10 6.70
C ILE A 40 8.93 -5.83 7.53
N GLY A 41 7.86 -5.08 7.34
CA GLY A 41 7.63 -3.78 7.92
C GLY A 41 6.20 -3.59 8.40
N TYR A 42 5.81 -2.34 8.59
CA TYR A 42 4.44 -2.00 8.94
C TYR A 42 3.97 -0.67 8.36
N CYS A 43 2.65 -0.57 8.19
CA CYS A 43 1.92 0.64 7.94
C CYS A 43 0.90 0.83 9.07
N ASN A 44 0.98 1.94 9.79
CA ASN A 44 0.10 2.24 10.93
C ASN A 44 -0.38 3.69 10.87
N GLY A 45 -1.51 4.00 11.49
CA GLY A 45 -1.95 5.38 11.71
C GLY A 45 -3.45 5.55 11.58
N HIS A 46 -3.89 6.74 11.18
CA HIS A 46 -5.30 7.01 10.90
C HIS A 46 -5.46 7.50 9.45
N ASN A 47 -6.30 6.79 8.70
CA ASN A 47 -6.79 7.23 7.41
C ASN A 47 -8.28 6.89 7.30
N LYS A 48 -9.08 7.76 6.68
CA LYS A 48 -10.51 7.53 6.40
C LYS A 48 -10.86 7.71 4.93
N LYS A 49 -9.88 8.01 4.06
CA LYS A 49 -10.10 8.35 2.65
C LYS A 49 -9.19 7.55 1.73
N LEU A 50 -9.59 7.44 0.47
CA LEU A 50 -8.82 6.81 -0.60
C LEU A 50 -7.45 7.47 -0.73
N ASN A 51 -7.43 8.80 -0.93
CA ASN A 51 -6.26 9.67 -1.08
C ASN A 51 -5.29 9.33 -2.23
N GLY A 52 -5.04 8.06 -2.50
CA GLY A 52 -4.26 7.55 -3.60
C GLY A 52 -4.62 6.11 -3.93
N LEU A 53 -4.08 5.64 -5.04
CA LEU A 53 -4.03 4.24 -5.42
C LEU A 53 -2.60 3.95 -5.91
N GLU A 54 -1.92 3.05 -5.22
CA GLU A 54 -0.62 2.53 -5.58
C GLU A 54 -0.66 1.08 -6.05
N TYR A 55 0.41 0.69 -6.73
CA TYR A 55 0.65 -0.69 -7.12
C TYR A 55 2.15 -0.98 -7.22
N HIS A 56 2.46 -2.27 -7.07
CA HIS A 56 3.80 -2.83 -7.15
C HIS A 56 3.87 -3.82 -8.33
N ARG A 57 5.06 -4.08 -8.89
CA ARG A 57 5.24 -5.15 -9.92
C ARG A 57 5.35 -6.55 -9.31
N SER A 58 4.91 -6.68 -8.07
CA SER A 58 5.03 -7.85 -7.23
C SER A 58 3.85 -7.90 -6.28
N SER A 59 3.49 -9.08 -5.80
CA SER A 59 2.52 -9.20 -4.72
C SER A 59 3.03 -8.54 -3.43
N GLU A 60 2.12 -7.96 -2.68
CA GLU A 60 2.28 -7.52 -1.30
C GLU A 60 1.49 -8.45 -0.39
N ILE A 61 2.08 -8.91 0.71
CA ILE A 61 1.33 -9.62 1.75
C ILE A 61 1.06 -8.66 2.89
N ASN A 62 -0.21 -8.48 3.23
CA ASN A 62 -0.64 -7.71 4.39
C ASN A 62 -1.15 -8.63 5.49
N VAL A 63 -0.80 -8.31 6.74
CA VAL A 63 -1.40 -8.95 7.92
C VAL A 63 -2.03 -7.88 8.79
N ALA A 64 -3.35 -7.90 8.87
CA ALA A 64 -4.12 -6.98 9.68
C ALA A 64 -3.89 -7.28 11.16
N VAL A 65 -3.36 -6.31 11.92
CA VAL A 65 -3.20 -6.42 13.38
C VAL A 65 -4.45 -5.91 14.10
N THR A 66 -5.10 -4.91 13.51
CA THR A 66 -6.43 -4.41 13.86
C THR A 66 -7.37 -4.63 12.69
N ASP A 67 -8.67 -4.55 12.91
CA ASP A 67 -9.62 -4.44 11.79
C ASP A 67 -9.26 -3.22 10.94
N LEU A 68 -9.21 -3.41 9.62
CA LEU A 68 -8.90 -2.36 8.66
C LEU A 68 -9.73 -2.52 7.40
N VAL A 69 -9.93 -1.43 6.67
CA VAL A 69 -10.58 -1.45 5.36
C VAL A 69 -9.54 -1.13 4.30
N LEU A 70 -9.49 -1.95 3.25
CA LEU A 70 -8.77 -1.62 2.02
C LEU A 70 -9.76 -1.12 0.98
N LEU A 71 -9.46 0.04 0.42
CA LEU A 71 -10.11 0.57 -0.77
C LEU A 71 -9.29 0.11 -1.97
N ILE A 72 -9.86 -0.77 -2.80
CA ILE A 72 -9.11 -1.44 -3.87
C ILE A 72 -9.70 -1.14 -5.25
N GLY A 73 -8.85 -1.21 -6.27
CA GLY A 73 -9.23 -1.08 -7.67
C GLY A 73 -8.45 -2.06 -8.56
N HIS A 74 -8.86 -2.19 -9.82
CA HIS A 74 -8.18 -3.03 -10.79
C HIS A 74 -7.19 -2.21 -11.63
N GLN A 75 -5.93 -2.65 -11.72
CA GLN A 75 -4.93 -1.94 -12.52
C GLN A 75 -5.34 -1.81 -14.00
N GLN A 76 -6.11 -2.77 -14.53
CA GLN A 76 -6.60 -2.77 -15.90
C GLN A 76 -7.65 -1.69 -16.18
N ASP A 77 -8.23 -1.09 -15.14
CA ASP A 77 -9.18 0.02 -15.26
C ASP A 77 -8.49 1.40 -15.31
N VAL A 78 -7.16 1.46 -15.20
CA VAL A 78 -6.39 2.69 -15.42
C VAL A 78 -6.44 3.06 -16.90
N GLU A 79 -6.92 4.26 -17.18
CA GLU A 79 -7.07 4.77 -18.55
C GLU A 79 -5.72 5.12 -19.19
N LYS A 80 -5.72 5.29 -20.52
CA LYS A 80 -4.49 5.58 -21.30
C LYS A 80 -3.78 6.87 -20.88
N ASP A 81 -4.50 7.83 -20.32
CA ASP A 81 -3.97 9.09 -19.79
C ASP A 81 -3.55 8.98 -18.31
N PHE A 82 -3.62 7.77 -17.76
CA PHE A 82 -3.30 7.38 -16.39
C PHE A 82 -4.30 7.90 -15.35
N THR A 83 -5.51 8.23 -15.79
CA THR A 83 -6.62 8.52 -14.88
C THR A 83 -7.30 7.25 -14.40
N TYR A 84 -7.97 7.33 -13.25
CA TYR A 84 -8.76 6.24 -12.69
C TYR A 84 -10.06 6.79 -12.11
N ASP A 85 -11.19 6.19 -12.49
CA ASP A 85 -12.52 6.55 -12.00
C ASP A 85 -12.73 5.97 -10.60
N THR A 86 -12.84 6.84 -9.58
CA THR A 86 -12.97 6.42 -8.18
C THR A 86 -14.28 5.69 -7.90
N SER A 87 -15.29 5.79 -8.77
CA SER A 87 -16.53 5.02 -8.63
C SER A 87 -16.34 3.50 -8.84
N LYS A 88 -15.21 3.08 -9.42
CA LYS A 88 -14.83 1.67 -9.57
C LYS A 88 -14.10 1.10 -8.35
N VAL A 89 -13.87 1.90 -7.30
CA VAL A 89 -13.21 1.43 -6.08
C VAL A 89 -14.20 0.64 -5.24
N GLU A 90 -13.75 -0.51 -4.73
CA GLU A 90 -14.50 -1.34 -3.81
C GLU A 90 -13.83 -1.38 -2.43
N ALA A 91 -14.63 -1.40 -1.37
CA ALA A 91 -14.15 -1.42 0.01
C ALA A 91 -14.24 -2.83 0.60
N PHE A 92 -13.13 -3.33 1.15
CA PHE A 92 -13.06 -4.65 1.79
C PHE A 92 -12.61 -4.53 3.24
N LEU A 93 -13.46 -5.02 4.15
CA LEU A 93 -13.08 -5.22 5.54
C LEU A 93 -12.11 -6.41 5.63
N VAL A 94 -10.95 -6.18 6.24
CA VAL A 94 -9.97 -7.20 6.59
C VAL A 94 -9.96 -7.31 8.12
N PRO A 95 -10.55 -8.38 8.69
CA PRO A 95 -10.59 -8.55 10.15
C PRO A 95 -9.18 -8.74 10.73
N ALA A 96 -8.99 -8.28 11.97
CA ALA A 96 -7.75 -8.47 12.72
C ALA A 96 -7.34 -9.95 12.77
N GLY A 97 -6.05 -10.21 12.56
CA GLY A 97 -5.48 -11.56 12.45
C GLY A 97 -5.60 -12.20 11.07
N THR A 98 -6.18 -11.50 10.09
CA THR A 98 -6.26 -11.98 8.70
C THR A 98 -5.02 -11.59 7.92
N ALA A 99 -4.45 -12.55 7.19
CA ALA A 99 -3.44 -12.30 6.17
C ALA A 99 -4.09 -12.32 4.78
N ILE A 100 -3.69 -11.39 3.92
CA ILE A 100 -4.14 -11.31 2.53
C ILE A 100 -2.93 -11.16 1.59
N GLU A 101 -3.11 -11.60 0.36
CA GLU A 101 -2.20 -11.28 -0.74
C GLU A 101 -2.85 -10.21 -1.62
N VAL A 102 -2.18 -9.09 -1.78
CA VAL A 102 -2.54 -8.03 -2.70
C VAL A 102 -1.73 -8.25 -3.98
N TYR A 103 -2.38 -8.76 -5.02
CA TYR A 103 -1.72 -9.05 -6.30
C TYR A 103 -1.17 -7.79 -6.95
N ALA A 104 -0.12 -7.94 -7.77
CA ALA A 104 0.50 -6.83 -8.52
C ALA A 104 -0.48 -6.01 -9.40
N THR A 105 -1.63 -6.60 -9.75
CA THR A 105 -2.71 -5.95 -10.52
C THR A 105 -3.79 -5.30 -9.66
N THR A 106 -3.64 -5.31 -8.33
CA THR A 106 -4.58 -4.73 -7.38
C THR A 106 -4.07 -3.37 -6.96
N LEU A 107 -4.82 -2.33 -7.34
CA LEU A 107 -4.61 -0.98 -6.83
C LEU A 107 -5.08 -0.93 -5.38
N HIS A 108 -4.31 -0.31 -4.51
CA HIS A 108 -4.63 -0.15 -3.09
C HIS A 108 -3.86 1.04 -2.52
N TYR A 109 -4.11 1.46 -1.29
CA TYR A 109 -3.30 2.49 -0.61
C TYR A 109 -3.33 2.25 0.90
N ALA A 110 -2.80 3.20 1.68
CA ALA A 110 -2.82 3.13 3.14
C ALA A 110 -4.22 2.74 3.66
N PRO A 111 -4.34 1.67 4.46
CA PRO A 111 -5.63 1.19 4.95
C PRO A 111 -6.44 2.28 5.64
N CYS A 112 -7.76 2.19 5.53
CA CYS A 112 -8.65 3.01 6.34
C CYS A 112 -8.92 2.32 7.69
N HIS A 113 -8.94 3.08 8.78
CA HIS A 113 -9.16 2.54 10.12
C HIS A 113 -10.64 2.31 10.41
N VAL A 114 -10.97 1.17 11.02
CA VAL A 114 -12.35 0.87 11.44
C VAL A 114 -12.69 1.52 12.78
N ASN A 115 -11.71 1.62 13.67
CA ASN A 115 -11.89 2.16 15.03
C ASN A 115 -11.01 3.40 15.23
N GLU A 116 -11.47 4.34 16.05
CA GLU A 116 -10.75 5.58 16.39
C GLU A 116 -9.38 5.37 17.05
N SER A 117 -9.00 4.13 17.37
CA SER A 117 -7.63 3.78 17.78
C SER A 117 -6.63 3.71 16.63
N GLY A 118 -7.09 3.91 15.38
CA GLY A 118 -6.29 3.78 14.17
C GLY A 118 -6.18 2.34 13.67
N PHE A 119 -5.37 2.14 12.63
CA PHE A 119 -5.06 0.83 12.08
C PHE A 119 -3.60 0.46 12.30
N GLN A 120 -3.35 -0.85 12.33
CA GLN A 120 -2.00 -1.41 12.28
C GLN A 120 -1.97 -2.58 11.29
N CYS A 121 -1.01 -2.55 10.38
CA CYS A 121 -0.85 -3.54 9.33
C CYS A 121 0.62 -3.93 9.19
N VAL A 122 0.93 -5.24 9.23
CA VAL A 122 2.24 -5.73 8.82
C VAL A 122 2.26 -5.78 7.29
N VAL A 123 3.34 -5.28 6.70
CA VAL A 123 3.55 -5.26 5.25
C VAL A 123 4.76 -6.13 4.92
N VAL A 124 4.61 -7.02 3.95
CA VAL A 124 5.69 -7.87 3.45
C VAL A 124 5.79 -7.69 1.96
N LEU A 125 6.98 -7.36 1.48
CA LEU A 125 7.27 -7.04 0.09
C LEU A 125 8.64 -7.60 -0.31
N PRO A 126 8.95 -7.68 -1.62
CA PRO A 126 10.33 -7.93 -2.05
C PRO A 126 11.28 -6.86 -1.50
N LYS A 127 12.46 -7.28 -1.06
CA LYS A 127 13.44 -6.41 -0.42
C LYS A 127 13.83 -5.22 -1.31
N GLY A 128 13.76 -4.00 -0.76
CA GLY A 128 14.09 -2.75 -1.43
C GLY A 128 12.88 -2.04 -2.07
N THR A 129 11.67 -2.57 -1.92
CA THR A 129 10.43 -1.90 -2.34
C THR A 129 10.24 -0.62 -1.52
N ASN A 130 9.54 0.39 -2.07
CA ASN A 130 9.27 1.66 -1.41
C ASN A 130 10.52 2.49 -1.01
N THR A 131 11.74 2.08 -1.40
CA THR A 131 12.97 2.88 -1.20
C THR A 131 13.19 3.89 -2.32
N GLU A 132 14.06 4.87 -2.08
CA GLU A 132 14.39 5.93 -3.05
C GLU A 132 14.83 5.38 -4.42
N LEU A 133 14.38 6.05 -5.48
CA LEU A 133 14.86 5.81 -6.83
C LEU A 133 16.32 6.25 -6.96
N THR A 134 17.16 5.41 -7.57
CA THR A 134 18.59 5.68 -7.79
C THR A 134 18.90 5.99 -9.26
N PHE A 135 17.89 6.38 -10.02
CA PHE A 135 17.96 6.68 -11.44
C PHE A 135 16.94 7.79 -11.78
N GLU A 136 17.18 8.49 -12.88
CA GLU A 136 16.23 9.47 -13.40
C GLU A 136 15.07 8.75 -14.08
N LYS A 137 13.83 9.04 -13.66
CA LYS A 137 12.63 8.50 -14.29
C LYS A 137 12.20 9.37 -15.46
N ALA A 138 11.57 8.78 -16.48
CA ALA A 138 10.98 9.56 -17.56
C ALA A 138 9.82 10.45 -17.05
N ALA A 139 9.68 11.62 -17.65
CA ALA A 139 8.55 12.53 -17.38
C ALA A 139 7.26 12.09 -18.10
N GLU A 140 7.38 11.18 -19.07
CA GLU A 140 6.29 10.70 -19.91
C GLU A 140 6.03 9.21 -19.67
N GLY A 141 4.88 8.73 -20.16
CA GLY A 141 4.48 7.34 -19.98
C GLY A 141 4.15 7.00 -18.52
N GLU A 142 4.15 5.70 -18.20
CA GLU A 142 3.80 5.20 -16.87
C GLU A 142 4.82 5.59 -15.80
N ASP A 143 6.08 5.82 -16.19
CA ASP A 143 7.16 6.29 -15.31
C ASP A 143 6.84 7.61 -14.63
N LYS A 144 5.90 8.40 -15.18
CA LYS A 144 5.39 9.60 -14.51
C LYS A 144 4.74 9.26 -13.15
N LEU A 145 4.15 8.07 -13.00
CA LEU A 145 3.52 7.57 -11.77
C LEU A 145 4.52 6.94 -10.78
N LEU A 146 5.75 6.64 -11.20
CA LEU A 146 6.75 6.00 -10.35
C LEU A 146 7.24 6.98 -9.27
N THR A 147 6.97 6.67 -8.01
CA THR A 147 7.33 7.52 -6.85
C THR A 147 8.39 6.89 -5.95
N ALA A 148 8.55 5.57 -5.96
CA ALA A 148 9.62 4.86 -5.26
C ALA A 148 9.96 3.55 -5.99
N LYS A 149 11.03 2.85 -5.57
CA LYS A 149 11.37 1.55 -6.16
C LYS A 149 10.20 0.60 -6.05
N ASN A 150 9.84 0.01 -7.19
CA ASN A 150 8.74 -0.94 -7.31
C ASN A 150 7.38 -0.34 -6.85
N LYS A 151 7.16 0.98 -6.89
CA LYS A 151 5.92 1.64 -6.46
C LYS A 151 5.48 2.72 -7.45
N TRP A 152 4.31 2.55 -8.03
CA TRP A 152 3.62 3.55 -8.85
C TRP A 152 2.41 4.05 -8.08
N LEU A 153 2.14 5.36 -8.14
CA LEU A 153 1.10 6.00 -7.34
C LEU A 153 0.31 7.00 -8.18
N ILE A 154 -1.01 6.89 -8.09
CA ILE A 154 -1.98 7.86 -8.62
C ILE A 154 -2.66 8.52 -7.42
N GLY A 155 -2.50 9.84 -7.26
CA GLY A 155 -3.09 10.61 -6.18
C GLY A 155 -4.47 11.17 -6.53
N HIS A 156 -5.28 11.39 -5.50
CA HIS A 156 -6.45 12.27 -5.56
C HIS A 156 -6.01 13.72 -5.34
N GLU A 157 -6.61 14.67 -6.07
CA GLU A 157 -6.20 16.08 -5.98
C GLU A 157 -6.36 16.67 -4.56
N GLU A 158 -7.42 16.28 -3.85
CA GLU A 158 -7.66 16.66 -2.45
C GLU A 158 -6.57 16.19 -1.48
N ALA A 159 -5.86 15.10 -1.79
CA ALA A 159 -4.86 14.53 -0.89
C ALA A 159 -3.52 15.28 -0.97
N ALA A 160 -3.29 16.03 -2.05
CA ALA A 160 -2.08 16.83 -2.26
C ALA A 160 -0.75 16.09 -1.95
N ILE A 161 -0.68 14.81 -2.33
CA ILE A 161 0.50 13.97 -2.08
C ILE A 161 1.67 14.48 -2.92
N GLU A 162 2.75 14.88 -2.26
CA GLU A 162 3.93 15.42 -2.92
C GLU A 162 4.52 14.42 -3.93
N GLY A 163 4.77 14.89 -5.15
CA GLY A 163 5.36 14.08 -6.22
C GLY A 163 4.41 13.07 -6.88
N ALA A 164 3.18 12.90 -6.39
CA ALA A 164 2.20 12.02 -7.00
C ALA A 164 1.53 12.67 -8.23
N PHE A 165 1.17 11.83 -9.22
CA PHE A 165 0.35 12.26 -10.34
C PHE A 165 -1.13 12.29 -9.93
N ASN A 166 -1.79 13.45 -10.06
CA ASN A 166 -3.21 13.61 -9.72
C ASN A 166 -4.14 13.05 -10.81
N GLY A 167 -4.31 11.73 -10.80
CA GLY A 167 -5.08 10.99 -11.80
C GLY A 167 -6.40 10.39 -11.29
N LEU A 168 -6.65 10.34 -9.98
CA LEU A 168 -7.94 9.85 -9.47
C LEU A 168 -9.05 10.86 -9.81
N LYS A 169 -10.14 10.40 -10.43
CA LYS A 169 -11.27 11.21 -10.90
C LYS A 169 -12.55 10.76 -10.25
N GLY A 170 -13.27 11.70 -9.63
CA GLY A 170 -14.52 11.44 -8.91
C GLY A 170 -14.41 11.93 -7.48
N GLU A 171 -15.20 11.32 -6.59
CA GLU A 171 -15.14 11.64 -5.16
C GLU A 171 -13.90 10.99 -4.52
N ASN A 172 -13.30 11.68 -3.53
CA ASN A 172 -12.29 11.08 -2.67
C ASN A 172 -12.99 10.15 -1.66
N VAL A 173 -13.34 8.95 -2.14
CA VAL A 173 -14.12 7.94 -1.41
C VAL A 173 -13.53 7.75 -0.02
N GLY A 174 -14.39 7.73 0.98
CA GLY A 174 -14.00 7.45 2.36
C GLY A 174 -14.84 6.36 2.98
N ILE A 175 -14.52 6.05 4.23
CA ILE A 175 -15.36 5.25 5.11
C ILE A 175 -15.93 6.17 6.19
N ASP A 176 -17.23 6.06 6.44
CA ASP A 176 -17.96 6.80 7.48
C ASP A 176 -17.82 6.14 8.85
#